data_AF-A0A7W4W0Y9-F1
#
_entry.id   AF-A0A7W4W0Y9-F1
#
_cell.length_a   1.000
_cell.length_b   1.000
_cell.length_c   1.000
_cell.angle_alpha   90.00
_cell.angle_beta   90.00
_cell.angle_gamma   90.00
#
_symmetry.space_group_name_H-M   'P 1'
#
loop_
_entity.id
_entity.type
_entity.pdbx_description
1 polymer ?
#
loop_
_entity_poly.entity_id
_entity_poly.type
_entity_poly.pdbx_seq_one_letter_code
_entity_poly.pdbx_strand_id
1 'polypeptide(L)'
;MSQTTHDWSLLDCPGVEDVIERAAAKVARQYALDEDDLRQIARLRLCDMETNLPECVPDNLGMLHYRLVQDLADLARVEAGQRDRRESMDAWSDELRAFREAKSQADERCDGEVLVGAEGTIAGWLPVVWGAGYDWRIRVDVLAAWMADVKVAWAKVKLTPKQHGALLLHCGLGWSQLDIARNQGVTQQAVSVRIKAGMSKVMEALGDRSAPGAVELSQVA
;
A
#
# COMPACT_ATOMS: atom_id res chain seq x y z
N MET A 1 16.09 -1.19 27.90
CA MET A 1 14.92 -2.06 27.70
C MET A 1 14.16 -2.06 29.01
N SER A 2 13.06 -1.33 29.07
CA SER A 2 12.15 -1.38 30.24
C SER A 2 11.49 -2.76 30.23
N GLN A 3 11.50 -3.46 31.36
CA GLN A 3 10.77 -4.72 31.49
C GLN A 3 9.29 -4.37 31.71
N THR A 4 8.44 -4.71 30.75
CA THR A 4 6.99 -4.66 30.92
C THR A 4 6.62 -5.58 32.08
N THR A 5 6.09 -5.00 33.16
CA THR A 5 5.63 -5.76 34.32
C THR A 5 4.15 -6.01 34.15
N HIS A 6 3.73 -7.28 34.21
CA HIS A 6 2.32 -7.65 34.09
C HIS A 6 1.71 -7.96 35.45
N ASP A 7 0.61 -7.30 35.81
CA ASP A 7 -0.15 -7.59 37.04
C ASP A 7 -1.41 -8.40 36.72
N TRP A 8 -1.30 -9.72 36.92
CA TRP A 8 -2.39 -10.65 36.68
C TRP A 8 -3.45 -10.66 37.79
N SER A 9 -3.16 -10.08 38.97
CA SER A 9 -4.10 -10.07 40.10
C SER A 9 -5.36 -9.23 39.82
N LEU A 10 -5.31 -8.35 38.82
CA LEU A 10 -6.46 -7.56 38.36
C LEU A 10 -7.60 -8.43 37.81
N LEU A 11 -7.30 -9.64 37.31
CA LEU A 11 -8.32 -10.56 36.81
C LEU A 11 -9.11 -11.22 37.95
N ASP A 12 -8.55 -11.28 39.16
CA ASP A 12 -9.22 -11.84 40.33
C ASP A 12 -10.25 -10.86 40.93
N CYS A 13 -10.31 -9.62 40.45
CA CYS A 13 -11.24 -8.62 40.92
C CYS A 13 -12.70 -8.95 40.48
N PRO A 14 -13.67 -9.00 41.41
CA PRO A 14 -15.05 -9.37 41.09
C PRO A 14 -15.66 -8.50 39.97
N GLY A 15 -16.19 -9.16 38.93
CA GLY A 15 -16.88 -8.50 37.81
C GLY A 15 -15.98 -7.98 36.70
N VAL A 16 -14.64 -8.06 36.83
CA VAL A 16 -13.71 -7.71 35.75
C VAL A 16 -13.87 -8.64 34.55
N GLU A 17 -13.97 -9.95 34.78
CA GLU A 17 -14.13 -10.92 33.71
C GLU A 17 -15.43 -10.69 32.91
N ASP A 18 -16.55 -10.45 33.60
CA ASP A 18 -17.84 -10.10 32.98
C ASP A 18 -17.76 -8.81 32.14
N VAL A 19 -16.90 -7.86 32.53
CA VAL A 19 -16.64 -6.63 31.75
C VAL A 19 -15.85 -6.93 30.50
N ILE A 20 -14.80 -7.76 30.62
CA ILE A 20 -13.98 -8.22 29.50
C ILE A 20 -14.83 -8.95 28.46
N GLU A 21 -15.67 -9.91 28.90
CA GLU A 21 -16.55 -10.67 28.01
C GLU A 21 -17.52 -9.75 27.25
N ARG A 22 -18.18 -8.81 27.95
CA ARG A 22 -19.11 -7.86 27.31
C ARG A 22 -18.41 -6.94 26.32
N ALA A 23 -17.21 -6.46 26.64
CA ALA A 23 -16.42 -5.61 25.76
C ALA A 23 -16.01 -6.37 24.49
N ALA A 24 -15.45 -7.58 24.65
CA ALA A 24 -15.06 -8.45 23.56
C ALA A 24 -16.25 -8.80 22.66
N ALA A 25 -17.36 -9.29 23.22
CA ALA A 25 -18.57 -9.65 22.48
C ALA A 25 -19.19 -8.46 21.72
N LYS A 26 -19.02 -7.23 22.23
CA LYS A 26 -19.48 -6.02 21.52
C LYS A 26 -18.62 -5.74 20.29
N VAL A 27 -17.29 -5.77 20.44
CA VAL A 27 -16.35 -5.48 19.33
C VAL A 27 -16.36 -6.61 18.30
N ALA A 28 -16.39 -7.87 18.74
CA ALA A 28 -16.50 -9.06 17.89
C ALA A 28 -17.68 -8.94 16.92
N ARG A 29 -18.87 -8.61 17.43
CA ARG A 29 -20.08 -8.40 16.61
C ARG A 29 -19.95 -7.24 15.64
N GLN A 30 -19.30 -6.15 16.04
CA GLN A 30 -19.17 -4.95 15.20
C GLN A 30 -18.19 -5.15 14.04
N TYR A 31 -17.12 -5.92 14.25
CA TYR A 31 -16.02 -6.08 13.29
C TYR A 31 -15.93 -7.48 12.69
N ALA A 32 -16.87 -8.38 13.00
CA ALA A 32 -16.86 -9.79 12.60
C ALA A 32 -15.54 -10.51 12.94
N LEU A 33 -15.03 -10.27 14.14
CA LEU A 33 -13.82 -10.90 14.69
C LEU A 33 -14.19 -12.04 15.64
N ASP A 34 -13.22 -12.92 15.90
CA ASP A 34 -13.35 -13.97 16.91
C ASP A 34 -13.41 -13.36 18.32
N GLU A 35 -14.41 -13.78 19.10
CA GLU A 35 -14.65 -13.23 20.43
C GLU A 35 -13.59 -13.69 21.44
N ASP A 36 -13.12 -14.92 21.34
CA ASP A 36 -12.18 -15.50 22.30
C ASP A 36 -10.79 -14.86 22.14
N ASP A 37 -10.38 -14.58 20.90
CA ASP A 37 -9.17 -13.79 20.62
C ASP A 37 -9.24 -12.40 21.24
N LEU A 38 -10.36 -11.69 21.06
CA LEU A 38 -10.56 -10.36 21.65
C LEU A 38 -10.59 -10.40 23.19
N ARG A 39 -11.14 -11.48 23.78
CA ARG A 39 -11.14 -11.70 25.22
C ARG A 39 -9.72 -11.89 25.75
N GLN A 40 -8.90 -12.69 25.06
CA GLN A 40 -7.50 -12.88 25.43
C GLN A 40 -6.70 -11.58 25.32
N ILE A 41 -6.91 -10.80 24.25
CA ILE A 41 -6.28 -9.49 24.06
C ILE A 41 -6.71 -8.52 25.19
N ALA A 42 -7.99 -8.50 25.55
CA ALA A 42 -8.49 -7.66 26.63
C ALA A 42 -7.84 -8.00 27.99
N ARG A 43 -7.68 -9.30 28.32
CA ARG A 43 -6.96 -9.73 29.53
C ARG A 43 -5.51 -9.25 29.52
N LEU A 44 -4.80 -9.41 28.39
CA LEU A 44 -3.42 -8.96 28.24
C LEU A 44 -3.29 -7.44 28.41
N ARG A 45 -4.21 -6.67 27.81
CA ARG A 45 -4.25 -5.21 27.93
C ARG A 45 -4.50 -4.74 29.36
N LEU A 46 -5.41 -5.40 30.06
CA LEU A 46 -5.71 -5.05 31.45
C LEU A 46 -4.51 -5.32 32.38
N CYS A 47 -3.80 -6.42 32.16
CA CYS A 47 -2.62 -6.78 32.95
C CYS A 47 -1.38 -5.95 32.60
N ASP A 48 -1.42 -5.13 31.55
CA ASP A 48 -0.31 -4.28 31.13
C ASP A 48 -0.29 -2.97 31.92
N MET A 49 0.67 -2.85 32.83
CA MET A 49 0.88 -1.69 33.72
C MET A 49 1.15 -0.38 32.97
N GLU A 50 1.55 -0.45 31.69
CA GLU A 50 1.75 0.76 30.87
C GLU A 50 0.43 1.38 30.42
N THR A 51 -0.69 0.67 30.58
CA THR A 51 -2.03 1.20 30.28
C THR A 51 -2.63 1.87 31.52
N ASN A 52 -3.49 2.87 31.33
CA ASN A 52 -4.26 3.48 32.42
C ASN A 52 -5.51 2.63 32.78
N LEU A 53 -5.58 1.37 32.34
CA LEU A 53 -6.72 0.47 32.60
C LEU A 53 -6.76 -0.05 34.04
N PRO A 54 -5.63 -0.39 34.70
CA PRO A 54 -5.62 -0.81 36.11
C PRO A 54 -6.26 0.22 37.05
N GLU A 55 -6.10 1.52 36.76
CA GLU A 55 -6.70 2.61 37.55
C GLU A 55 -8.24 2.59 37.55
N CYS A 56 -8.87 1.90 36.61
CA CYS A 56 -10.33 1.80 36.52
C CYS A 56 -10.91 0.71 37.44
N VAL A 57 -10.04 -0.15 37.99
CA VAL A 57 -10.39 -1.24 38.90
C VAL A 57 -10.00 -0.82 40.34
N PRO A 58 -10.82 -1.09 41.36
CA PRO A 58 -12.10 -1.82 41.36
C PRO A 58 -13.35 -0.94 41.24
N ASP A 59 -13.24 0.38 41.43
CA ASP A 59 -14.39 1.22 41.72
C ASP A 59 -15.23 1.62 40.49
N ASN A 60 -14.74 1.37 39.26
CA ASN A 60 -15.40 1.87 38.05
C ASN A 60 -15.37 0.88 36.87
N LEU A 61 -16.01 -0.28 37.06
CA LEU A 61 -16.23 -1.29 36.02
C LEU A 61 -16.90 -0.73 34.74
N GLY A 62 -17.70 0.33 34.87
CA GLY A 62 -18.30 1.01 33.72
C GLY A 62 -17.27 1.74 32.84
N MET A 63 -16.33 2.45 33.47
CA MET A 63 -15.21 3.09 32.77
C MET A 63 -14.25 2.06 32.17
N LEU A 64 -13.98 0.97 32.90
CA LEU A 64 -13.19 -0.16 32.39
C LEU A 64 -13.80 -0.70 31.10
N HIS A 65 -15.11 -1.00 31.10
CA HIS A 65 -15.82 -1.47 29.92
C HIS A 65 -15.71 -0.48 28.75
N TYR A 66 -15.92 0.82 29.01
CA TYR A 66 -15.82 1.85 27.97
C TYR A 66 -14.43 1.90 27.34
N ARG A 67 -13.36 1.90 28.14
CA ARG A 67 -11.98 1.95 27.65
C ARG A 67 -11.58 0.68 26.91
N LEU A 68 -11.92 -0.50 27.44
CA LEU A 68 -11.65 -1.77 26.75
C LEU A 68 -12.35 -1.83 25.39
N VAL A 69 -13.59 -1.34 25.27
CA VAL A 69 -14.27 -1.29 23.97
C VAL A 69 -13.55 -0.35 22.99
N GLN A 70 -13.03 0.79 23.45
CA GLN A 70 -12.26 1.69 22.58
C GLN A 70 -10.95 1.05 22.11
N ASP A 71 -10.16 0.51 23.04
CA ASP A 71 -8.86 -0.10 22.73
C ASP A 71 -9.00 -1.29 21.79
N LEU A 72 -9.97 -2.18 22.06
CA LEU A 72 -10.26 -3.32 21.19
C LEU A 72 -10.79 -2.88 19.82
N ALA A 73 -11.63 -1.84 19.75
CA ALA A 73 -12.13 -1.32 18.47
C ALA A 73 -11.02 -0.68 17.63
N ASP A 74 -10.08 0.04 18.26
CA ASP A 74 -8.93 0.62 17.57
C ASP A 74 -8.00 -0.49 17.03
N LEU A 75 -7.75 -1.53 17.83
CA LEU A 75 -7.01 -2.72 17.36
C LEU A 75 -7.74 -3.41 16.20
N ALA A 76 -9.05 -3.60 16.31
CA ALA A 76 -9.86 -4.20 15.26
C ALA A 76 -9.83 -3.39 13.96
N ARG A 77 -9.83 -2.05 14.02
CA ARG A 77 -9.68 -1.18 12.83
C ARG A 77 -8.30 -1.34 12.18
N VAL A 78 -7.24 -1.40 12.99
CA VAL A 78 -5.88 -1.62 12.48
C VAL A 78 -5.78 -2.98 11.81
N GLU A 79 -6.35 -4.02 12.43
CA GLU A 79 -6.34 -5.37 11.87
C GLU A 79 -7.19 -5.46 10.60
N ALA A 80 -8.40 -4.91 10.58
CA ALA A 80 -9.24 -4.84 9.38
C ALA A 80 -8.49 -4.13 8.23
N GLY A 81 -7.85 -2.99 8.51
CA GLY A 81 -7.02 -2.31 7.52
C GLY A 81 -5.75 -3.08 7.12
N GLN A 82 -5.28 -4.04 7.91
CA GLN A 82 -4.21 -4.96 7.51
C GLN A 82 -4.75 -6.14 6.68
N ARG A 83 -5.93 -6.67 7.00
CA ARG A 83 -6.60 -7.73 6.22
C ARG A 83 -6.94 -7.22 4.82
N ASP A 84 -7.56 -6.05 4.70
CA ASP A 84 -7.84 -5.42 3.39
C ASP A 84 -6.57 -5.26 2.55
N ARG A 85 -5.46 -4.85 3.18
CA ARG A 85 -4.17 -4.72 2.50
C ARG A 85 -3.59 -6.08 2.08
N ARG A 86 -3.72 -7.11 2.91
CA ARG A 86 -3.27 -8.47 2.57
C ARG A 86 -4.10 -9.06 1.45
N GLU A 87 -5.42 -8.97 1.52
CA GLU A 87 -6.31 -9.43 0.45
C GLU A 87 -6.03 -8.69 -0.86
N SER A 88 -5.81 -7.38 -0.81
CA SER A 88 -5.38 -6.61 -1.99
C SER A 88 -4.01 -7.05 -2.53
N MET A 89 -3.06 -7.39 -1.65
CA MET A 89 -1.73 -7.85 -2.04
C MET A 89 -1.74 -9.28 -2.59
N ASP A 90 -2.57 -10.15 -2.02
CA ASP A 90 -2.75 -11.53 -2.44
C ASP A 90 -3.48 -11.59 -3.78
N ALA A 91 -4.55 -10.81 -3.96
CA ALA A 91 -5.22 -10.64 -5.24
C ALA A 91 -4.26 -10.13 -6.32
N TRP A 92 -3.45 -9.13 -5.99
CA TRP A 92 -2.41 -8.61 -6.90
C TRP A 92 -1.32 -9.66 -7.20
N SER A 93 -0.96 -10.48 -6.22
CA SER A 93 0.02 -11.57 -6.38
C SER A 93 -0.53 -12.70 -7.27
N ASP A 94 -1.81 -13.02 -7.15
CA ASP A 94 -2.49 -13.99 -7.98
C ASP A 94 -2.66 -13.49 -9.42
N GLU A 95 -3.03 -12.21 -9.61
CA GLU A 95 -3.02 -11.56 -10.92
C GLU A 95 -1.62 -11.60 -11.56
N LEU A 96 -0.57 -11.30 -10.79
CA LEU A 96 0.81 -11.40 -11.25
C LEU A 96 1.21 -12.84 -11.63
N ARG A 97 0.75 -13.85 -10.87
CA ARG A 97 1.01 -15.26 -11.18
C ARG A 97 0.33 -15.65 -12.48
N ALA A 98 -0.97 -15.37 -12.61
CA ALA A 98 -1.74 -15.63 -13.82
C ALA A 98 -1.14 -14.90 -15.04
N PHE A 99 -0.68 -13.67 -14.86
CA PHE A 99 0.01 -12.92 -15.90
C PHE A 99 1.34 -13.57 -16.31
N ARG A 100 2.16 -14.01 -15.36
CA ARG A 100 3.43 -14.71 -15.65
C ARG A 100 3.19 -16.02 -16.40
N GLU A 101 2.16 -16.77 -16.01
CA GLU A 101 1.76 -18.00 -16.71
C GLU A 101 1.27 -17.71 -18.13
N ALA A 102 0.40 -16.71 -18.31
CA ALA A 102 -0.06 -16.28 -19.64
C ALA A 102 1.10 -15.80 -20.52
N LYS A 103 2.07 -15.09 -19.94
CA LYS A 103 3.29 -14.68 -20.63
C LYS A 103 4.13 -15.89 -21.02
N SER A 104 4.35 -16.85 -20.13
CA SER A 104 5.08 -18.09 -20.44
C SER A 104 4.43 -18.85 -21.60
N GLN A 105 3.09 -18.95 -21.60
CA GLN A 105 2.34 -19.59 -22.69
C GLN A 105 2.41 -18.81 -24.00
N ALA A 106 2.48 -17.48 -23.95
CA ALA A 106 2.65 -16.64 -25.12
C ALA A 106 4.07 -16.71 -25.68
N ASP A 107 5.09 -16.71 -24.81
CA ASP A 107 6.50 -16.86 -25.16
C ASP A 107 6.76 -18.27 -25.76
N GLU A 108 6.05 -19.31 -25.32
CA GLU A 108 6.09 -20.65 -25.93
C GLU A 108 5.38 -20.72 -27.29
N ARG A 109 4.39 -19.86 -27.56
CA ARG A 109 3.67 -19.80 -28.85
C ARG A 109 4.35 -18.92 -29.89
N CYS A 110 5.14 -17.95 -29.45
CA CYS A 110 5.81 -16.99 -30.31
C CYS A 110 7.29 -17.35 -30.42
N ASP A 111 7.65 -18.13 -31.46
CA ASP A 111 9.04 -18.24 -31.91
C ASP A 111 9.56 -16.86 -32.32
N GLY A 112 10.14 -16.12 -31.37
CA GLY A 112 11.10 -15.05 -31.63
C GLY A 112 10.62 -13.60 -31.68
N GLU A 113 9.36 -13.25 -31.40
CA GLU A 113 8.93 -11.85 -31.28
C GLU A 113 8.48 -11.47 -29.86
N VAL A 114 9.38 -10.77 -29.17
CA VAL A 114 9.24 -10.31 -27.78
C VAL A 114 8.11 -9.29 -27.64
N LEU A 115 6.97 -9.71 -27.07
CA LEU A 115 5.90 -8.81 -26.60
C LEU A 115 6.10 -8.48 -25.12
N VAL A 116 6.70 -7.32 -24.82
CA VAL A 116 6.84 -6.83 -23.43
C VAL A 116 5.52 -6.18 -22.97
N GLY A 117 4.80 -6.86 -22.08
CA GLY A 117 3.54 -6.40 -21.49
C GLY A 117 3.69 -5.28 -20.45
N ALA A 118 2.66 -4.42 -20.39
CA ALA A 118 2.69 -3.07 -19.83
C ALA A 118 2.69 -2.91 -18.29
N GLU A 119 2.64 -3.97 -17.48
CA GLU A 119 2.41 -3.81 -16.02
C GLU A 119 3.65 -3.87 -15.13
N GLY A 120 4.72 -4.56 -15.56
CA GLY A 120 6.06 -4.36 -14.98
C GLY A 120 6.51 -2.90 -15.09
N THR A 121 5.82 -2.14 -15.95
CA THR A 121 6.07 -0.73 -16.15
C THR A 121 5.60 0.15 -15.03
N ILE A 122 4.46 -0.09 -14.38
CA ILE A 122 3.77 0.98 -13.64
C ILE A 122 4.29 1.14 -12.21
N ALA A 123 4.67 0.04 -11.54
CA ALA A 123 5.21 0.09 -10.18
C ALA A 123 6.60 0.75 -10.11
N GLY A 124 7.38 0.72 -11.20
CA GLY A 124 8.68 1.40 -11.30
C GLY A 124 8.60 2.93 -11.39
N TRP A 125 7.40 3.51 -11.57
CA TRP A 125 7.22 4.95 -11.79
C TRP A 125 7.13 5.74 -10.49
N LEU A 126 6.83 5.08 -9.38
CA LEU A 126 6.63 5.70 -8.06
C LEU A 126 7.81 6.59 -7.63
N PRO A 127 9.08 6.15 -7.71
CA PRO A 127 10.22 6.99 -7.32
C PRO A 127 10.55 8.09 -8.34
N VAL A 128 10.24 7.86 -9.62
CA VAL A 128 10.59 8.76 -10.73
C VAL A 128 9.66 9.97 -10.80
N VAL A 129 8.37 9.79 -10.50
CA VAL A 129 7.39 10.87 -10.60
C VAL A 129 7.37 11.77 -9.36
N TRP A 130 7.72 11.25 -8.18
CA TRP A 130 7.55 11.99 -6.93
C TRP A 130 8.82 12.35 -6.17
N GLY A 131 9.99 11.89 -6.63
CA GLY A 131 11.27 12.20 -6.00
C GLY A 131 11.49 11.53 -4.65
N ALA A 132 12.73 11.54 -4.16
CA ALA A 132 13.15 10.85 -2.94
C ALA A 132 12.59 11.44 -1.62
N GLY A 133 11.75 12.48 -1.69
CA GLY A 133 11.15 13.17 -0.53
C GLY A 133 9.70 12.75 -0.25
N TYR A 134 9.31 11.53 -0.62
CA TYR A 134 7.92 11.09 -0.60
C TYR A 134 7.40 10.80 0.81
N ASP A 135 6.35 11.50 1.24
CA ASP A 135 5.61 11.20 2.48
C ASP A 135 4.69 9.99 2.23
N TRP A 136 5.01 8.87 2.87
CA TRP A 136 4.31 7.58 2.78
C TRP A 136 2.84 7.64 3.27
N ARG A 137 2.37 8.79 3.74
CA ARG A 137 1.01 9.03 4.24
C ARG A 137 -0.03 9.34 3.16
N ILE A 138 0.34 9.37 1.87
CA ILE A 138 -0.64 9.44 0.80
C ILE A 138 -1.54 8.21 0.89
N ARG A 139 -2.82 8.46 1.12
CA ARG A 139 -3.81 7.39 1.28
C ARG A 139 -3.84 6.52 0.00
N VAL A 140 -3.95 5.21 0.17
CA VAL A 140 -3.88 4.23 -0.92
C VAL A 140 -4.92 4.49 -2.02
N ASP A 141 -6.07 5.07 -1.67
CA ASP A 141 -7.11 5.53 -2.61
C ASP A 141 -6.61 6.63 -3.57
N VAL A 142 -5.80 7.57 -3.08
CA VAL A 142 -5.21 8.64 -3.91
C VAL A 142 -4.18 8.07 -4.88
N LEU A 143 -3.36 7.12 -4.43
CA LEU A 143 -2.40 6.44 -5.30
C LEU A 143 -3.10 5.59 -6.38
N ALA A 144 -4.14 4.85 -6.01
CA ALA A 144 -4.92 4.04 -6.95
C ALA A 144 -5.62 4.91 -8.01
N ALA A 145 -6.25 6.01 -7.60
CA ALA A 145 -6.86 6.98 -8.50
C ALA A 145 -5.83 7.58 -9.47
N TRP A 146 -4.66 7.97 -8.95
CA TRP A 146 -3.59 8.52 -9.78
C TRP A 146 -3.04 7.47 -10.76
N MET A 147 -2.84 6.22 -10.34
CA MET A 147 -2.42 5.15 -11.26
C MET A 147 -3.45 4.90 -12.36
N ALA A 148 -4.75 5.00 -12.05
CA ALA A 148 -5.80 4.93 -13.06
C ALA A 148 -5.71 6.10 -14.06
N ASP A 149 -5.45 7.32 -13.59
CA ASP A 149 -5.23 8.48 -14.46
C ASP A 149 -4.00 8.32 -15.35
N VAL A 150 -2.89 7.78 -14.82
CA VAL A 150 -1.69 7.45 -15.60
C VAL A 150 -1.99 6.40 -16.65
N LYS A 151 -2.72 5.32 -16.32
CA LYS A 151 -3.14 4.29 -17.29
C LYS A 151 -3.99 4.92 -18.41
N VAL A 152 -4.91 5.81 -18.07
CA VAL A 152 -5.76 6.52 -19.05
C VAL A 152 -4.95 7.48 -19.93
N ALA A 153 -4.04 8.26 -19.34
CA ALA A 153 -3.17 9.17 -20.08
C ALA A 153 -2.25 8.38 -21.03
N TRP A 154 -1.68 7.28 -20.56
CA TRP A 154 -0.83 6.39 -21.34
C TRP A 154 -1.54 5.82 -22.57
N ALA A 155 -2.82 5.43 -22.42
CA ALA A 155 -3.63 4.91 -23.52
C ALA A 155 -4.04 6.00 -24.53
N LYS A 156 -4.21 7.25 -24.09
CA LYS A 156 -4.64 8.38 -24.94
C LYS A 156 -3.49 9.03 -25.69
N VAL A 157 -2.30 9.05 -25.10
CA VAL A 157 -1.16 9.78 -25.68
C VAL A 157 -0.58 9.02 -26.86
N LYS A 158 -0.44 9.72 -27.98
CA LYS A 158 0.26 9.20 -29.16
C LYS A 158 1.78 9.25 -28.95
N LEU A 159 2.31 8.23 -28.28
CA LEU A 159 3.75 7.97 -28.19
C LEU A 159 4.25 7.28 -29.47
N THR A 160 5.45 7.64 -29.91
CA THR A 160 6.12 6.82 -30.95
C THR A 160 6.59 5.51 -30.33
N PRO A 161 6.75 4.42 -31.11
CA PRO A 161 7.28 3.15 -30.58
C PRO A 161 8.62 3.32 -29.85
N LYS A 162 9.47 4.25 -30.31
CA LYS A 162 10.76 4.56 -29.69
C LYS A 162 10.62 5.29 -28.36
N GLN A 163 9.63 6.18 -28.22
CA GLN A 163 9.31 6.84 -26.95
C GLN A 163 8.71 5.84 -25.96
N HIS A 164 7.75 5.04 -26.43
CA HIS A 164 7.09 4.01 -25.63
C HIS A 164 8.10 3.00 -25.08
N GLY A 165 8.96 2.45 -25.94
CA GLY A 165 10.02 1.53 -25.53
C GLY A 165 11.05 2.17 -24.58
N ALA A 166 11.44 3.43 -24.79
CA ALA A 166 12.39 4.10 -23.90
C ALA A 166 11.80 4.34 -22.49
N LEU A 167 10.54 4.75 -22.39
CA LEU A 167 9.84 4.92 -21.13
C LEU A 167 9.57 3.58 -20.42
N LEU A 168 9.22 2.55 -21.19
CA LEU A 168 9.01 1.21 -20.68
C LEU A 168 10.26 0.68 -19.97
N LEU A 169 11.41 0.77 -20.65
CA LEU A 169 12.68 0.29 -20.11
C LEU A 169 13.15 1.15 -18.94
N HIS A 170 13.05 2.48 -19.05
CA HIS A 170 13.57 3.40 -18.04
C HIS A 170 12.69 3.46 -16.79
N CYS A 171 11.43 3.85 -16.96
CA CYS A 171 10.51 4.06 -15.84
C CYS A 171 9.91 2.73 -15.37
N GLY A 172 9.79 1.76 -16.28
CA GLY A 172 9.20 0.48 -15.95
C GLY A 172 10.15 -0.53 -15.36
N LEU A 173 11.20 -0.85 -16.11
CA LEU A 173 12.16 -1.87 -15.72
C LEU A 173 13.33 -1.30 -14.91
N GLY A 174 13.37 0.02 -14.68
CA GLY A 174 14.43 0.68 -13.92
C GLY A 174 15.78 0.71 -14.64
N TRP A 175 15.81 0.53 -15.97
CA TRP A 175 17.07 0.50 -16.71
C TRP A 175 17.70 1.89 -16.76
N SER A 176 19.03 1.94 -16.64
CA SER A 176 19.77 3.17 -16.85
C SER A 176 19.69 3.59 -18.32
N GLN A 177 19.74 4.90 -18.59
CA GLN A 177 19.76 5.40 -19.97
C GLN A 177 20.95 4.84 -20.78
N LEU A 178 22.05 4.51 -20.11
CA LEU A 178 23.23 3.91 -20.71
C LEU A 178 22.96 2.45 -21.14
N ASP A 179 22.27 1.66 -20.32
CA ASP A 179 21.94 0.27 -20.65
C ASP A 179 20.90 0.20 -21.77
N ILE A 180 19.92 1.12 -21.76
CA ILE A 180 18.96 1.26 -22.86
C ILE A 180 19.67 1.65 -24.16
N ALA A 181 20.62 2.57 -24.09
CA ALA A 181 21.40 3.03 -25.24
C ALA A 181 22.22 1.88 -25.86
N ARG A 182 22.91 1.11 -25.01
CA ARG A 182 23.65 -0.10 -25.41
C ARG A 182 22.73 -1.13 -26.06
N ASN A 183 21.60 -1.43 -25.43
CA ASN A 183 20.64 -2.42 -25.91
C ASN A 183 20.00 -2.02 -27.25
N GLN A 184 19.72 -0.74 -27.45
CA GLN A 184 19.07 -0.24 -28.66
C GLN A 184 20.06 0.17 -29.76
N GLY A 185 21.38 0.07 -29.53
CA GLY A 185 22.40 0.49 -30.48
C GLY A 185 22.36 1.99 -30.81
N VAL A 186 21.98 2.83 -29.83
CA VAL A 186 21.87 4.29 -30.00
C VAL A 186 22.68 5.03 -28.93
N THR A 187 22.80 6.35 -29.06
CA THR A 187 23.47 7.17 -28.04
C THR A 187 22.58 7.35 -26.80
N GLN A 188 23.21 7.50 -25.63
CA GLN A 188 22.51 7.85 -24.39
C GLN A 188 21.69 9.15 -24.55
N GLN A 189 22.21 10.12 -25.30
CA GLN A 189 21.49 11.36 -25.62
C GLN A 189 20.19 11.10 -26.37
N ALA A 190 20.18 10.17 -27.34
CA ALA A 190 18.98 9.80 -28.07
C ALA A 190 17.92 9.15 -27.15
N VAL A 191 18.36 8.35 -26.17
CA VAL A 191 17.48 7.78 -25.15
C VAL A 191 16.90 8.87 -24.25
N SER A 192 17.75 9.79 -23.77
CA SER A 192 17.34 10.93 -22.94
C SER A 192 16.26 11.78 -23.62
N VAL A 193 16.46 12.12 -24.90
CA VAL A 193 15.48 12.88 -25.70
C VAL A 193 14.16 12.11 -25.84
N ARG A 194 14.19 10.79 -26.05
CA ARG A 194 12.98 9.96 -26.15
C ARG A 194 12.20 9.93 -24.83
N ILE A 195 12.89 9.79 -23.70
CA ILE A 195 12.29 9.79 -22.37
C ILE A 195 11.66 11.15 -22.09
N LYS A 196 12.43 12.25 -22.22
CA LYS A 196 11.91 13.61 -21.99
C LYS A 196 10.68 13.90 -22.85
N ALA A 197 10.76 13.65 -24.16
CA ALA A 197 9.64 13.90 -25.07
C ALA A 197 8.42 12.99 -24.79
N GLY A 198 8.65 11.76 -24.34
CA GLY A 198 7.59 10.86 -23.95
C GLY A 198 6.91 11.27 -22.64
N MET A 199 7.68 11.58 -21.60
CA MET A 199 7.18 12.04 -20.30
C MET A 199 6.41 13.34 -20.44
N SER A 200 6.90 14.33 -21.20
CA SER A 200 6.16 15.58 -21.43
C SER A 200 4.77 15.35 -21.99
N LYS A 201 4.61 14.45 -22.97
CA LYS A 201 3.29 14.14 -23.53
C LYS A 201 2.36 13.45 -22.54
N VAL A 202 2.90 12.56 -21.70
CA VAL A 202 2.13 11.90 -20.64
C VAL A 202 1.70 12.90 -19.58
N MET A 203 2.59 13.79 -19.16
CA MET A 203 2.29 14.86 -18.20
C MET A 203 1.27 15.86 -18.76
N GLU A 204 1.36 16.22 -20.04
CA GLU A 204 0.38 17.09 -20.71
C GLU A 204 -1.03 16.46 -20.70
N ALA A 205 -1.13 15.15 -20.96
CA ALA A 205 -2.41 14.43 -20.88
C ALA A 205 -2.94 14.26 -19.45
N LEU A 206 -2.05 14.29 -18.45
CA LEU A 206 -2.43 14.31 -17.03
C LEU A 206 -2.85 15.73 -16.57
N GLY A 207 -2.24 16.77 -17.16
CA GLY A 207 -2.42 18.18 -16.82
C GLY A 207 -3.84 18.73 -17.05
N ASP A 208 -4.67 18.04 -17.82
CA ASP A 208 -6.11 18.36 -17.95
C ASP A 208 -6.96 17.82 -16.78
N ARG A 209 -6.39 17.02 -15.86
CA ARG A 209 -7.12 16.37 -14.75
C ARG A 209 -6.43 16.36 -13.40
N SER A 210 -5.15 16.70 -13.31
CA SER A 210 -4.39 16.53 -12.06
C SER A 210 -4.68 17.61 -11.00
N ALA A 211 -4.96 17.11 -9.80
CA ALA A 211 -5.11 17.74 -8.50
C ALA A 211 -4.12 18.89 -8.17
N PRO A 212 -4.47 19.79 -7.22
CA PRO A 212 -3.67 20.96 -6.85
C PRO A 212 -2.29 20.55 -6.28
N GLY A 213 -1.21 20.80 -7.01
CA GLY A 213 0.15 20.61 -6.52
C GLY A 213 1.24 20.31 -7.56
N ALA A 214 0.90 20.02 -8.82
CA ALA A 214 1.86 19.54 -9.83
C ALA A 214 2.84 20.61 -10.41
N VAL A 215 2.92 21.82 -9.85
CA VAL A 215 3.66 22.94 -10.47
C VAL A 215 5.19 22.85 -10.29
N GLU A 216 5.71 22.10 -9.31
CA GLU A 216 7.16 22.15 -8.98
C GLU A 216 8.10 21.26 -9.80
N LEU A 217 7.60 20.29 -10.59
CA LEU A 217 8.48 19.36 -11.33
C LEU A 217 9.08 19.95 -12.62
N SER A 218 8.70 21.17 -13.01
CA SER A 218 9.22 21.81 -14.22
C SER A 218 10.63 22.43 -14.06
N GLN A 219 11.20 22.44 -12.85
CA GLN A 219 12.45 23.17 -12.57
C GLN A 219 13.69 22.29 -12.29
N VAL A 220 13.61 20.95 -12.36
CA VAL A 220 14.72 20.05 -11.96
C VAL A 220 15.22 19.13 -13.09
N ALA A 221 15.09 19.49 -14.38
CA ALA A 221 15.54 18.62 -15.49
C ALA A 221 16.22 19.30 -16.67
#